data_AF-A0AAJ2VQ82-F1
#
_entry.id   AF-A0AAJ2VQ82-F1
#
_cell.length_a   1.000
_cell.length_b   1.000
_cell.length_c   1.000
_cell.angle_alpha   90.00
_cell.angle_beta   90.00
_cell.angle_gamma   90.00
#
_symmetry.space_group_name_H-M   'P 1'
#
loop_
_entity.id
_entity.type
_entity.pdbx_description
1 polymer ?
#
loop_
_entity_poly.entity_id
_entity_poly.type
_entity_poly.pdbx_seq_one_letter_code
_entity_poly.pdbx_strand_id
1 'polypeptide(L)'
;MSAHVHLLSGLGDKGPAAILVETNGKRLLLDAGGALHPGEPITWAGDLDVDAILISHDHIDHIGGVAELPDTIPLYCTPLVANALPKHRAWQPLPARGSLMVEGIKVTTGQAGHSLGGVWLHLDVDGGIFYSGDACFESRLFPFDTPPPARTALLDASYGNYDQPQESCVQAIRLQLDQPLVLPVPETGRALEMALWLSEEADHRQRPFAIDPIIRDNLAALLALPSDLRRPGLDSAISALLERRNASQPALQLVSDRNDTPDQWPNYQLLHTGYLTPERQTQLAAGEISWQRWNVHLRASHLVALADQLRATQVVPLFTPLTGHCLSKWRQRLGQRLRIHRTLEIQPHTATRPTAHLTV
;
A
#
# COMPACT_ATOMS: atom_id res chain seq x y z
N MET A 1 26.38 -6.39 -16.90
CA MET A 1 26.43 -6.96 -15.54
C MET A 1 25.05 -7.55 -15.28
N SER A 2 24.94 -8.65 -14.55
CA SER A 2 23.63 -9.20 -14.17
C SER A 2 23.05 -8.40 -13.01
N ALA A 3 21.76 -8.10 -13.06
CA ALA A 3 21.02 -7.55 -11.94
C ALA A 3 20.27 -8.68 -11.22
N HIS A 4 20.12 -8.56 -9.90
CA HIS A 4 19.42 -9.53 -9.06
C HIS A 4 18.39 -8.85 -8.17
N VAL A 5 17.29 -9.54 -7.93
CA VAL A 5 16.30 -9.17 -6.91
C VAL A 5 16.29 -10.25 -5.84
N HIS A 6 16.54 -9.86 -4.59
CA HIS A 6 16.46 -10.73 -3.42
C HIS A 6 15.26 -10.34 -2.56
N LEU A 7 14.31 -11.26 -2.44
CA LEU A 7 13.13 -11.14 -1.59
C LEU A 7 13.49 -11.60 -0.18
N LEU A 8 14.00 -10.66 0.61
CA LEU A 8 14.41 -10.90 1.99
C LEU A 8 13.19 -11.24 2.85
N SER A 9 12.08 -10.54 2.61
CA SER A 9 10.77 -10.79 3.23
C SER A 9 9.61 -10.48 2.26
N GLY A 10 8.38 -10.82 2.64
CA GLY A 10 7.15 -10.55 1.87
C GLY A 10 6.82 -11.57 0.78
N LEU A 11 7.63 -12.62 0.58
CA LEU A 11 7.34 -13.72 -0.34
C LEU A 11 6.71 -14.91 0.38
N GLY A 12 5.54 -15.32 -0.07
CA GLY A 12 4.91 -16.60 0.33
C GLY A 12 4.03 -16.53 1.58
N ASP A 13 3.97 -15.39 2.25
CA ASP A 13 2.99 -15.06 3.28
C ASP A 13 2.86 -13.54 3.41
N LYS A 14 1.86 -13.06 4.18
CA LYS A 14 1.82 -11.66 4.62
C LYS A 14 2.96 -11.44 5.63
N GLY A 15 3.81 -10.46 5.37
CA GLY A 15 4.98 -10.17 6.21
C GLY A 15 5.59 -8.83 5.85
N PRO A 16 6.56 -8.34 6.64
CA PRO A 16 7.24 -7.08 6.38
C PRO A 16 7.81 -7.05 4.96
N ALA A 17 7.67 -5.92 4.27
CA ALA A 17 8.28 -5.68 2.97
C ALA A 17 9.79 -5.45 3.12
N ALA A 18 10.60 -6.27 2.46
CA ALA A 18 12.03 -6.04 2.34
C ALA A 18 12.56 -6.71 1.07
N ILE A 19 12.89 -5.90 0.08
CA ILE A 19 13.33 -6.35 -1.23
C ILE A 19 14.66 -5.68 -1.58
N LEU A 20 15.70 -6.47 -1.78
CA LEU A 20 17.01 -5.95 -2.18
C LEU A 20 17.20 -6.07 -3.70
N VAL A 21 17.51 -4.97 -4.36
CA VAL A 21 17.90 -4.94 -5.77
C VAL A 21 19.40 -4.71 -5.86
N GLU A 22 20.12 -5.66 -6.44
CA GLU A 22 21.55 -5.55 -6.72
C GLU A 22 21.78 -5.36 -8.21
N THR A 23 22.46 -4.28 -8.60
CA THR A 23 22.81 -4.00 -10.00
C THR A 23 23.99 -3.02 -10.07
N ASN A 24 24.86 -3.17 -11.08
CA ASN A 24 26.00 -2.28 -11.32
C ASN A 24 26.90 -2.06 -10.07
N GLY A 25 27.02 -3.08 -9.20
CA GLY A 25 27.78 -2.99 -7.96
C GLY A 25 27.10 -2.16 -6.85
N LYS A 26 25.81 -1.85 -7.01
CA LYS A 26 24.98 -1.08 -6.09
C LYS A 26 23.81 -1.91 -5.57
N ARG A 27 23.40 -1.63 -4.33
CA ARG A 27 22.43 -2.40 -3.56
C ARG A 27 21.37 -1.46 -3.00
N LEU A 28 20.18 -1.48 -3.60
CA LEU A 28 19.03 -0.66 -3.19
C LEU A 28 18.02 -1.51 -2.44
N LEU A 29 17.65 -1.11 -1.22
CA LEU A 29 16.58 -1.75 -0.47
C LEU A 29 15.25 -1.04 -0.77
N LEU A 30 14.26 -1.78 -1.26
CA LEU A 30 12.89 -1.34 -1.45
C LEU A 30 12.06 -1.78 -0.24
N ASP A 31 11.56 -0.79 0.49
CA ASP A 31 10.93 -0.88 1.80
C ASP A 31 11.80 -1.53 2.89
N ALA A 32 11.51 -1.13 4.12
CA ALA A 32 12.14 -1.62 5.34
C ALA A 32 11.04 -1.91 6.36
N GLY A 33 10.31 -2.99 6.13
CA GLY A 33 9.12 -3.37 6.86
C GLY A 33 9.35 -3.82 8.30
N GLY A 34 8.51 -3.35 9.21
CA GLY A 34 8.44 -3.77 10.60
C GLY A 34 7.51 -4.96 10.84
N ALA A 35 7.56 -5.50 12.05
CA ALA A 35 6.71 -6.60 12.46
C ALA A 35 5.21 -6.29 12.32
N LEU A 36 4.43 -7.25 11.84
CA LEU A 36 2.97 -7.13 11.71
C LEU A 36 2.26 -7.20 13.07
N HIS A 37 2.86 -7.93 14.02
CA HIS A 37 2.34 -8.07 15.37
C HIS A 37 3.37 -7.59 16.40
N PRO A 38 2.93 -6.91 17.48
CA PRO A 38 3.82 -6.50 18.56
C PRO A 38 4.62 -7.69 19.13
N GLY A 39 5.93 -7.53 19.23
CA GLY A 39 6.83 -8.53 19.80
C GLY A 39 7.38 -9.57 18.82
N GLU A 40 6.94 -9.59 17.56
CA GLU A 40 7.58 -10.42 16.54
C GLU A 40 8.93 -9.82 16.09
N PRO A 41 9.97 -10.64 15.85
CA PRO A 41 11.27 -10.14 15.43
C PRO A 41 11.29 -9.76 13.95
N ILE A 42 12.04 -8.71 13.62
CA ILE A 42 12.41 -8.37 12.24
C ILE A 42 13.60 -9.25 11.84
N THR A 43 13.37 -10.26 11.00
CA THR A 43 14.39 -11.27 10.67
C THR A 43 15.21 -10.96 9.43
N TRP A 44 14.80 -9.98 8.61
CA TRP A 44 15.42 -9.69 7.33
C TRP A 44 16.57 -8.66 7.40
N ALA A 45 16.67 -7.88 8.49
CA ALA A 45 17.55 -6.71 8.58
C ALA A 45 19.03 -7.02 8.90
N GLY A 46 19.35 -8.24 9.35
CA GLY A 46 20.69 -8.59 9.83
C GLY A 46 21.78 -8.56 8.75
N ASP A 47 22.90 -7.87 9.04
CA ASP A 47 24.12 -7.77 8.22
C ASP A 47 23.88 -7.36 6.74
N LEU A 48 22.91 -6.47 6.52
CA LEU A 48 22.63 -5.94 5.19
C LEU A 48 23.61 -4.84 4.79
N ASP A 49 24.45 -5.13 3.80
CA ASP A 49 25.18 -4.12 3.03
C ASP A 49 24.23 -3.49 1.99
N VAL A 50 23.91 -2.21 2.15
CA VAL A 50 22.93 -1.48 1.33
C VAL A 50 23.43 -0.05 1.11
N ASP A 51 23.40 0.41 -0.14
CA ASP A 51 23.81 1.77 -0.50
C ASP A 51 22.70 2.81 -0.28
N ALA A 52 21.43 2.43 -0.46
CA ALA A 52 20.29 3.32 -0.19
C ALA A 52 18.98 2.56 0.05
N ILE A 53 18.05 3.19 0.77
CA ILE A 53 16.72 2.68 1.10
C ILE A 53 15.67 3.54 0.40
N LEU A 54 14.70 2.92 -0.25
CA LEU A 54 13.56 3.57 -0.91
C LEU A 54 12.27 3.10 -0.22
N ILE A 55 11.54 4.01 0.43
CA ILE A 55 10.28 3.70 1.12
C ILE A 55 9.09 4.09 0.23
N SER A 56 8.20 3.13 0.00
CA SER A 56 6.99 3.29 -0.80
C SER A 56 5.92 4.08 -0.06
N HIS A 57 5.65 3.76 1.21
CA HIS A 57 4.63 4.41 2.02
C HIS A 57 4.83 4.20 3.54
N ASP A 58 3.90 4.75 4.33
CA ASP A 58 4.01 5.00 5.78
C ASP A 58 3.54 3.86 6.69
N HIS A 59 3.02 2.76 6.15
CA HIS A 59 2.56 1.66 6.99
C HIS A 59 3.72 0.89 7.64
N ILE A 60 3.47 0.40 8.84
CA ILE A 60 4.50 -0.19 9.70
C ILE A 60 5.19 -1.39 9.04
N ASP A 61 4.48 -2.19 8.26
CA ASP A 61 5.01 -3.33 7.51
C ASP A 61 5.83 -2.93 6.27
N HIS A 62 5.98 -1.64 5.99
CA HIS A 62 6.83 -1.09 4.93
C HIS A 62 7.92 -0.14 5.44
N ILE A 63 7.72 0.52 6.59
CA ILE A 63 8.67 1.50 7.15
C ILE A 63 9.23 1.13 8.53
N GLY A 64 8.56 0.25 9.28
CA GLY A 64 8.84 0.01 10.70
C GLY A 64 10.22 -0.56 11.01
N GLY A 65 10.85 -1.23 10.05
CA GLY A 65 12.21 -1.76 10.18
C GLY A 65 13.32 -0.76 9.87
N VAL A 66 13.00 0.48 9.49
CA VAL A 66 14.01 1.55 9.36
C VAL A 66 14.80 1.75 10.66
N ALA A 67 14.17 1.52 11.82
CA ALA A 67 14.83 1.64 13.13
C ALA A 67 15.92 0.59 13.39
N GLU A 68 15.90 -0.53 12.65
CA GLU A 68 16.89 -1.61 12.77
C GLU A 68 18.10 -1.41 11.85
N LEU A 69 18.07 -0.40 10.99
CA LEU A 69 19.11 -0.14 9.99
C LEU A 69 20.00 1.05 10.40
N PRO A 70 21.28 1.05 10.03
CA PRO A 70 22.16 2.19 10.29
C PRO A 70 21.59 3.51 9.74
N ASP A 71 21.60 4.55 10.58
CA ASP A 71 21.10 5.88 10.23
C ASP A 71 21.99 6.61 9.19
N THR A 72 23.18 6.07 8.93
CA THR A 72 24.13 6.54 7.91
C THR A 72 23.71 6.18 6.49
N ILE A 73 22.85 5.16 6.31
CA ILE A 73 22.39 4.74 4.99
C ILE A 73 21.41 5.80 4.45
N PRO A 74 21.63 6.39 3.26
CA PRO A 74 20.68 7.29 2.61
C PRO A 74 19.29 6.67 2.49
N LEU A 75 18.27 7.39 2.96
CA LEU A 75 16.87 6.99 2.87
C LEU A 75 16.08 7.96 2.00
N TYR A 76 15.25 7.43 1.13
CA TYR A 76 14.43 8.20 0.20
C TYR A 76 12.96 7.84 0.39
N CYS A 77 12.13 8.85 0.60
CA CYS A 77 10.68 8.69 0.73
C CYS A 77 9.98 10.00 0.33
N THR A 78 8.66 9.97 0.14
CA THR A 78 7.92 11.22 -0.09
C THR A 78 7.86 12.06 1.20
N PRO A 79 7.67 13.39 1.12
CA PRO A 79 7.64 14.25 2.31
C PRO A 79 6.57 13.87 3.34
N LEU A 80 5.41 13.36 2.90
CA LEU A 80 4.36 12.92 3.82
C LEU A 80 4.73 11.62 4.54
N VAL A 81 5.36 10.68 3.84
CA VAL A 81 5.87 9.42 4.42
C VAL A 81 6.97 9.69 5.45
N ALA A 82 7.77 10.74 5.25
CA ALA A 82 8.84 11.11 6.17
C ALA A 82 8.35 11.43 7.60
N ASN A 83 7.08 11.80 7.77
CA ASN A 83 6.49 12.06 9.09
C ASN A 83 6.40 10.80 9.97
N ALA A 84 6.41 9.61 9.36
CA ALA A 84 6.36 8.32 10.06
C ALA A 84 7.77 7.75 10.37
N LEU A 85 8.85 8.41 9.93
CA LEU A 85 10.20 7.95 10.21
C LEU A 85 10.58 8.11 11.68
N PRO A 86 11.55 7.32 12.19
CA PRO A 86 12.14 7.56 13.50
C PRO A 86 12.64 8.99 13.65
N LYS A 87 12.49 9.56 14.86
CA LYS A 87 12.95 10.93 15.14
C LYS A 87 14.42 11.08 14.75
N HIS A 88 14.75 12.19 14.08
CA HIS A 88 16.09 12.52 13.58
C HIS A 88 16.63 11.64 12.44
N ARG A 89 15.86 10.69 11.92
CA ARG A 89 16.27 9.94 10.72
C ARG A 89 16.39 10.89 9.52
N ALA A 90 17.60 11.06 9.02
CA ALA A 90 17.84 11.83 7.80
C ALA A 90 17.20 11.13 6.59
N TRP A 91 16.62 11.92 5.69
CA TRP A 91 15.96 11.43 4.49
C TRP A 91 16.12 12.42 3.32
N GLN A 92 15.87 11.93 2.12
CA GLN A 92 15.88 12.68 0.87
C GLN A 92 14.55 12.51 0.13
N PRO A 93 14.05 13.54 -0.57
CA PRO A 93 12.74 13.48 -1.18
C PRO A 93 12.69 12.55 -2.40
N LEU A 94 11.80 11.57 -2.35
CA LEU A 94 11.22 10.97 -3.55
C LEU A 94 10.12 11.88 -4.09
N PRO A 95 10.09 12.14 -5.42
CA PRO A 95 8.95 12.82 -6.01
C PRO A 95 7.70 11.95 -5.88
N ALA A 96 6.52 12.56 -5.70
CA ALA A 96 5.25 11.82 -5.80
C ALA A 96 4.97 11.34 -7.24
N ARG A 97 5.52 12.07 -8.22
CA ARG A 97 5.51 11.76 -9.65
C ARG A 97 6.77 12.32 -10.29
N GLY A 98 7.50 11.49 -11.03
CA GLY A 98 8.71 11.91 -11.74
C GLY A 98 9.85 10.92 -11.53
N SER A 99 11.08 11.38 -11.74
CA SER A 99 12.26 10.53 -11.62
C SER A 99 13.46 11.25 -11.02
N LEU A 100 14.32 10.50 -10.34
CA LEU A 100 15.60 10.93 -9.80
C LEU A 100 16.67 9.85 -10.01
N MET A 101 17.93 10.19 -9.75
CA MET A 101 19.03 9.22 -9.69
C MET A 101 19.30 8.85 -8.24
N VAL A 102 19.34 7.55 -7.93
CA VAL A 102 19.75 7.01 -6.64
C VAL A 102 20.89 6.03 -6.90
N GLU A 103 22.09 6.32 -6.41
CA GLU A 103 23.28 5.48 -6.62
C GLU A 103 23.55 5.15 -8.10
N GLY A 104 23.28 6.10 -9.00
CA GLY A 104 23.47 5.89 -10.45
C GLY A 104 22.37 5.07 -11.13
N ILE A 105 21.31 4.70 -10.41
CA ILE A 105 20.12 4.03 -10.95
C ILE A 105 18.99 5.05 -11.06
N LYS A 106 18.34 5.13 -12.23
CA LYS A 106 17.17 5.99 -12.40
C LYS A 106 15.96 5.34 -11.73
N VAL A 107 15.40 6.03 -10.74
CA VAL A 107 14.18 5.65 -10.03
C VAL A 107 13.06 6.57 -10.50
N THR A 108 11.97 5.99 -10.97
CA THR A 108 10.73 6.69 -11.34
C THR A 108 9.64 6.32 -10.36
N THR A 109 8.82 7.29 -9.98
CA THR A 109 7.70 7.11 -9.04
C THR A 109 6.40 7.65 -9.63
N GLY A 110 5.30 7.12 -9.10
CA GLY A 110 3.95 7.62 -9.30
C GLY A 110 3.06 7.16 -8.15
N GLN A 111 1.90 7.79 -8.00
CA GLN A 111 0.99 7.49 -6.90
C GLN A 111 0.47 6.05 -6.96
N ALA A 112 0.41 5.38 -5.81
CA ALA A 112 0.02 3.97 -5.69
C ALA A 112 -1.47 3.76 -5.36
N GLY A 113 -2.24 4.83 -5.15
CA GLY A 113 -3.67 4.74 -4.83
C GLY A 113 -4.00 4.14 -3.46
N HIS A 114 -3.00 3.84 -2.62
CA HIS A 114 -3.17 3.09 -1.38
C HIS A 114 -3.25 3.99 -0.13
N SER A 115 -2.26 4.85 0.07
CA SER A 115 -2.16 5.75 1.23
C SER A 115 -1.72 7.16 0.83
N LEU A 116 -1.79 8.07 1.80
CA LEU A 116 -1.44 9.47 1.61
C LEU A 116 0.07 9.63 1.41
N GLY A 117 0.48 10.03 0.20
CA GLY A 117 1.90 10.15 -0.16
C GLY A 117 2.57 8.84 -0.57
N GLY A 118 1.82 7.73 -0.63
CA GLY A 118 2.32 6.44 -1.07
C GLY A 118 2.59 6.39 -2.57
N VAL A 119 3.72 5.78 -2.96
CA VAL A 119 4.17 5.67 -4.35
C VAL A 119 4.57 4.24 -4.71
N TRP A 120 4.40 3.88 -5.98
CA TRP A 120 5.10 2.74 -6.56
C TRP A 120 6.51 3.17 -7.01
N LEU A 121 7.41 2.21 -7.13
CA LEU A 121 8.80 2.42 -7.56
C LEU A 121 9.08 1.68 -8.88
N HIS A 122 9.72 2.35 -9.83
CA HIS A 122 10.24 1.75 -11.06
C HIS A 122 11.73 2.05 -11.21
N LEU A 123 12.54 1.01 -11.32
CA LEU A 123 13.98 1.10 -11.51
C LEU A 123 14.31 0.80 -12.97
N ASP A 124 15.05 1.70 -13.62
CA ASP A 124 15.49 1.56 -15.01
C ASP A 124 16.68 0.59 -15.12
N VAL A 125 16.38 -0.70 -14.94
CA VAL A 125 17.35 -1.80 -14.89
C VAL A 125 16.85 -2.93 -15.79
N ASP A 126 17.63 -3.28 -16.82
CA ASP A 126 17.44 -4.47 -17.68
C ASP A 126 16.00 -4.71 -18.19
N GLY A 127 15.35 -3.63 -18.65
CA GLY A 127 13.97 -3.66 -19.14
C GLY A 127 12.92 -3.35 -18.07
N GLY A 128 13.34 -2.88 -16.91
CA GLY A 128 12.51 -2.33 -15.85
C GLY A 128 12.21 -3.33 -14.73
N ILE A 129 12.47 -2.90 -13.49
CA ILE A 129 12.01 -3.56 -12.27
C ILE A 129 10.95 -2.66 -11.64
N PHE A 130 9.72 -3.14 -11.59
CA PHE A 130 8.60 -2.43 -10.98
C PHE A 130 8.27 -3.05 -9.63
N TYR A 131 8.12 -2.22 -8.61
CA TYR A 131 7.63 -2.58 -7.28
C TYR A 131 6.43 -1.70 -6.93
N SER A 132 5.29 -2.33 -6.66
CA SER A 132 4.06 -1.59 -6.42
C SER A 132 4.00 -0.91 -5.04
N GLY A 133 4.80 -1.34 -4.06
CA GLY A 133 4.42 -1.18 -2.66
C GLY A 133 3.07 -1.86 -2.43
N ASP A 134 2.26 -1.31 -1.53
CA ASP A 134 0.82 -1.55 -1.54
C ASP A 134 0.13 -0.65 -2.56
N ALA A 135 -0.82 -1.19 -3.33
CA ALA A 135 -1.43 -0.46 -4.43
C ALA A 135 -2.94 -0.69 -4.53
N CYS A 136 -3.70 0.34 -4.92
CA CYS A 136 -5.14 0.24 -5.12
C CYS A 136 -5.60 0.98 -6.38
N PHE A 137 -6.41 0.30 -7.21
CA PHE A 137 -7.04 0.92 -8.38
C PHE A 137 -8.41 1.54 -8.07
N GLU A 138 -9.07 1.04 -7.03
CA GLU A 138 -10.46 1.39 -6.68
C GLU A 138 -10.56 2.55 -5.69
N SER A 139 -9.43 3.10 -5.23
CA SER A 139 -9.46 4.19 -4.26
C SER A 139 -10.25 5.38 -4.81
N ARG A 140 -11.20 5.85 -4.01
CA ARG A 140 -12.00 7.02 -4.31
C ARG A 140 -11.17 8.29 -4.20
N LEU A 141 -10.17 8.31 -3.32
CA LEU A 141 -9.47 9.52 -2.89
C LEU A 141 -8.04 9.60 -3.42
N PHE A 142 -7.35 8.47 -3.49
CA PHE A 142 -5.96 8.41 -3.93
C PHE A 142 -5.88 8.03 -5.42
N PRO A 143 -5.19 8.82 -6.25
CA PRO A 143 -4.90 8.45 -7.63
C PRO A 143 -3.94 7.26 -7.72
N PHE A 144 -4.08 6.47 -8.79
CA PHE A 144 -3.05 5.52 -9.22
C PHE A 144 -2.46 6.02 -10.55
N ASP A 145 -1.17 6.35 -10.57
CA ASP A 145 -0.50 6.80 -11.79
C ASP A 145 -0.05 5.59 -12.62
N THR A 146 -0.28 5.61 -13.94
CA THR A 146 0.13 4.54 -14.85
C THR A 146 1.67 4.40 -14.91
N PRO A 147 2.26 3.27 -14.49
CA PRO A 147 3.71 3.08 -14.58
C PRO A 147 4.21 2.81 -16.02
N PRO A 148 5.50 3.09 -16.30
CA PRO A 148 6.15 2.65 -17.53
C PRO A 148 6.29 1.12 -17.58
N PRO A 149 6.51 0.51 -18.76
CA PRO A 149 6.73 -0.92 -18.89
C PRO A 149 7.88 -1.43 -18.00
N ALA A 150 7.73 -2.66 -17.49
CA ALA A 150 8.72 -3.35 -16.68
C ALA A 150 8.66 -4.85 -16.92
N ARG A 151 9.79 -5.47 -17.27
CA ARG A 151 9.87 -6.92 -17.50
C ARG A 151 9.73 -7.73 -16.22
N THR A 152 10.14 -7.16 -15.09
CA THR A 152 10.02 -7.75 -13.75
C THR A 152 9.10 -6.91 -12.90
N ALA A 153 8.04 -7.54 -12.38
CA ALA A 153 7.03 -6.90 -11.56
C ALA A 153 6.89 -7.59 -10.21
N LEU A 154 7.05 -6.83 -9.14
CA LEU A 154 6.87 -7.21 -7.75
C LEU A 154 5.59 -6.54 -7.27
N LEU A 155 4.50 -7.31 -7.19
CA LEU A 155 3.15 -6.75 -7.11
C LEU A 155 2.47 -7.11 -5.79
N ASP A 156 1.78 -6.13 -5.21
CA ASP A 156 0.87 -6.28 -4.09
C ASP A 156 -0.18 -7.34 -4.41
N ALA A 157 -0.12 -8.44 -3.66
CA ALA A 157 -1.11 -9.49 -3.69
C ALA A 157 -1.70 -9.73 -2.29
N SER A 158 -1.77 -8.71 -1.44
CA SER A 158 -2.30 -8.81 -0.05
C SER A 158 -3.71 -9.40 0.04
N TYR A 159 -4.48 -9.31 -1.05
CA TYR A 159 -5.82 -9.90 -1.18
C TYR A 159 -5.83 -11.31 -1.79
N GLY A 160 -4.68 -11.84 -2.17
CA GLY A 160 -4.53 -13.16 -2.77
C GLY A 160 -5.46 -13.31 -3.98
N ASN A 161 -6.35 -14.29 -3.91
CA ASN A 161 -7.29 -14.59 -4.99
C ASN A 161 -8.62 -13.83 -4.90
N TYR A 162 -8.78 -12.92 -3.94
CA TYR A 162 -9.98 -12.13 -3.79
C TYR A 162 -10.18 -11.17 -4.97
N ASP A 163 -11.41 -11.10 -5.48
CA ASP A 163 -11.73 -10.36 -6.71
C ASP A 163 -13.04 -9.58 -6.63
N GLN A 164 -13.67 -9.49 -5.46
CA GLN A 164 -14.94 -8.76 -5.32
C GLN A 164 -14.68 -7.24 -5.34
N PRO A 165 -15.43 -6.46 -6.16
CA PRO A 165 -15.22 -5.03 -6.32
C PRO A 165 -15.51 -4.22 -5.04
N GLN A 166 -14.89 -3.05 -4.96
CA GLN A 166 -15.09 -2.11 -3.86
C GLN A 166 -16.54 -1.66 -3.74
N GLU A 167 -17.25 -1.51 -4.86
CA GLU A 167 -18.67 -1.15 -4.86
C GLU A 167 -19.50 -2.16 -4.06
N SER A 168 -19.27 -3.46 -4.23
CA SER A 168 -19.97 -4.51 -3.49
C SER A 168 -19.63 -4.47 -1.99
N CYS A 169 -18.37 -4.19 -1.66
CA CYS A 169 -17.92 -3.99 -0.28
C CYS A 169 -18.64 -2.82 0.39
N VAL A 170 -18.69 -1.66 -0.28
CA VAL A 170 -19.38 -0.46 0.20
C VAL A 170 -20.87 -0.72 0.39
N GLN A 171 -21.54 -1.42 -0.53
CA GLN A 171 -22.95 -1.79 -0.34
C GLN A 171 -23.16 -2.65 0.90
N ALA A 172 -22.28 -3.63 1.18
CA ALA A 172 -22.39 -4.47 2.35
C ALA A 172 -22.20 -3.69 3.68
N ILE A 173 -21.31 -2.69 3.71
CA ILE A 173 -21.18 -1.79 4.87
C ILE A 173 -22.43 -0.90 4.98
N ARG A 174 -22.94 -0.38 3.87
CA ARG A 174 -24.11 0.51 3.82
C ARG A 174 -25.34 -0.10 4.51
N LEU A 175 -25.53 -1.42 4.40
CA LEU A 175 -26.63 -2.15 5.04
C LEU A 175 -26.53 -2.20 6.58
N GLN A 176 -25.37 -1.89 7.16
CA GLN A 176 -25.14 -1.89 8.60
C GLN A 176 -25.25 -0.50 9.22
N LEU A 177 -25.37 0.56 8.40
CA LEU A 177 -25.29 1.96 8.87
C LEU A 177 -26.51 2.45 9.64
N ASP A 178 -27.53 1.62 9.90
CA ASP A 178 -28.72 2.01 10.66
C ASP A 178 -28.56 1.76 12.18
N GLN A 179 -27.58 0.95 12.58
CA GLN A 179 -27.24 0.71 13.99
C GLN A 179 -26.07 1.60 14.45
N PRO A 180 -25.86 1.81 15.75
CA PRO A 180 -24.69 2.52 16.25
C PRO A 180 -23.39 1.77 15.90
N LEU A 181 -22.48 2.42 15.17
CA LEU A 181 -21.24 1.81 14.70
C LEU A 181 -20.01 2.63 15.08
N VAL A 182 -18.96 1.90 15.44
CA VAL A 182 -17.59 2.40 15.50
C VAL A 182 -16.77 1.60 14.49
N LEU A 183 -16.00 2.29 13.66
CA LEU A 183 -15.17 1.70 12.63
C LEU A 183 -13.70 2.00 12.94
N PRO A 184 -12.95 1.05 13.54
CA PRO A 184 -11.52 1.17 13.72
C PRO A 184 -10.79 1.11 12.37
N VAL A 185 -9.95 2.11 12.10
CA VAL A 185 -9.20 2.25 10.84
C VAL A 185 -7.75 2.68 11.10
N PRO A 186 -6.82 2.40 10.17
CA PRO A 186 -5.50 3.04 10.21
C PRO A 186 -5.64 4.56 10.17
N GLU A 187 -4.60 5.29 10.59
CA GLU A 187 -4.63 6.75 10.64
C GLU A 187 -4.61 7.40 9.24
N THR A 188 -4.06 6.70 8.25
CA THR A 188 -3.96 7.08 6.84
C THR A 188 -4.64 6.04 5.93
N GLY A 189 -4.61 6.23 4.61
CA GLY A 189 -5.22 5.30 3.65
C GLY A 189 -6.75 5.24 3.78
N ARG A 190 -7.30 4.04 4.06
CA ARG A 190 -8.77 3.82 4.08
C ARG A 190 -9.53 4.76 5.02
N ALA A 191 -8.89 5.25 6.08
CA ALA A 191 -9.49 6.24 6.98
C ALA A 191 -10.05 7.44 6.24
N LEU A 192 -9.28 8.02 5.32
CA LEU A 192 -9.67 9.27 4.66
C LEU A 192 -10.81 9.02 3.65
N GLU A 193 -10.75 7.89 2.95
CA GLU A 193 -11.81 7.49 2.01
C GLU A 193 -13.13 7.20 2.73
N MET A 194 -13.05 6.45 3.83
CA MET A 194 -14.20 6.12 4.66
C MET A 194 -14.75 7.35 5.37
N ALA A 195 -13.92 8.31 5.79
CA ALA A 195 -14.37 9.54 6.43
C ALA A 195 -15.25 10.36 5.47
N LEU A 196 -14.81 10.52 4.22
CA LEU A 196 -15.56 11.22 3.20
C LEU A 196 -16.87 10.50 2.87
N TRP A 197 -16.80 9.19 2.62
CA TRP A 197 -17.98 8.39 2.31
C TRP A 197 -18.99 8.32 3.48
N LEU A 198 -18.53 8.04 4.71
CA LEU A 198 -19.41 7.99 5.88
C LEU A 198 -20.05 9.34 6.19
N SER A 199 -19.36 10.45 5.95
CA SER A 199 -19.96 11.78 6.11
C SER A 199 -21.18 11.94 5.20
N GLU A 200 -21.08 11.53 3.93
CA GLU A 200 -22.18 11.59 2.97
C GLU A 200 -23.34 10.66 3.37
N GLU A 201 -23.03 9.44 3.80
CA GLU A 201 -24.04 8.48 4.26
C GLU A 201 -24.74 8.94 5.55
N ALA A 202 -24.00 9.59 6.45
CA ALA A 202 -24.52 10.16 7.68
C ALA A 202 -25.46 11.33 7.39
N ASP A 203 -25.13 12.20 6.44
CA ASP A 203 -25.99 13.32 6.05
C ASP A 203 -27.27 12.83 5.37
N HIS A 204 -27.15 11.87 4.45
CA HIS A 204 -28.30 11.24 3.80
C HIS A 204 -29.27 10.59 4.81
N ARG A 205 -28.74 9.97 5.87
CA ARG A 205 -29.54 9.33 6.93
C ARG A 205 -29.87 10.24 8.11
N GLN A 206 -29.41 11.49 8.10
CA GLN A 206 -29.51 12.41 9.22
C GLN A 206 -28.97 11.81 10.54
N ARG A 207 -27.87 11.05 10.47
CA ARG A 207 -27.26 10.41 11.64
C ARG A 207 -26.12 11.26 12.22
N PRO A 208 -26.04 11.40 13.56
CA PRO A 208 -24.89 12.01 14.22
C PRO A 208 -23.58 11.29 13.87
N PHE A 209 -22.54 12.04 13.49
CA PHE A 209 -21.27 11.50 13.01
C PHE A 209 -20.08 12.17 13.69
N ALA A 210 -19.03 11.40 13.96
CA ALA A 210 -17.76 11.91 14.44
C ALA A 210 -16.58 11.15 13.80
N ILE A 211 -15.46 11.86 13.62
CA ILE A 211 -14.18 11.27 13.21
C ILE A 211 -13.07 11.73 14.14
N ASP A 212 -12.07 10.87 14.35
CA ASP A 212 -10.90 11.20 15.16
C ASP A 212 -10.12 12.41 14.60
N PRO A 213 -9.46 13.21 15.47
CA PRO A 213 -8.69 14.38 15.04
C PRO A 213 -7.59 14.08 14.02
N ILE A 214 -6.86 12.97 14.19
CA ILE A 214 -5.76 12.60 13.27
C ILE A 214 -6.27 12.34 11.84
N ILE A 215 -7.49 11.81 11.69
CA ILE A 215 -8.13 11.63 10.37
C ILE A 215 -8.41 12.99 9.72
N ARG A 216 -8.80 14.01 10.52
CA ARG A 216 -8.98 15.38 10.03
C ARG A 216 -7.67 16.02 9.62
N ASP A 217 -6.62 15.84 10.42
CA ASP A 217 -5.29 16.37 10.11
C ASP A 217 -4.76 15.78 8.80
N ASN A 218 -4.97 14.49 8.58
CA ASN A 218 -4.59 13.81 7.33
C ASN A 218 -5.47 14.21 6.13
N LEU A 219 -6.76 14.49 6.31
CA LEU A 219 -7.61 15.09 5.27
C LEU A 219 -7.14 16.51 4.91
N ALA A 220 -6.73 17.31 5.89
CA ALA A 220 -6.18 18.64 5.66
C ALA A 220 -4.83 18.56 4.92
N ALA A 221 -3.96 17.61 5.30
CA ALA A 221 -2.70 17.35 4.60
C ALA A 221 -2.92 16.92 3.14
N LEU A 222 -3.91 16.06 2.87
CA LEU A 222 -4.32 15.71 1.51
C LEU A 222 -4.76 16.95 0.73
N LEU A 223 -5.63 17.79 1.30
CA LEU A 223 -6.15 18.99 0.65
C LEU A 223 -5.05 20.03 0.37
N ALA A 224 -3.99 20.05 1.19
CA ALA A 224 -2.83 20.91 1.03
C ALA A 224 -1.85 20.46 -0.07
N LEU A 225 -2.01 19.26 -0.64
CA LEU A 225 -1.18 18.80 -1.76
C LEU A 225 -1.34 19.72 -3.00
N PRO A 226 -0.45 19.61 -4.00
CA PRO A 226 -0.75 20.07 -5.34
C PRO A 226 -2.02 19.42 -5.92
N SER A 227 -2.83 20.20 -6.65
CA SER A 227 -4.11 19.71 -7.21
C SER A 227 -3.96 18.56 -8.21
N ASP A 228 -2.83 18.46 -8.91
CA ASP A 228 -2.51 17.37 -9.85
C ASP A 228 -2.10 16.05 -9.15
N LEU A 229 -1.96 16.08 -7.83
CA LEU A 229 -1.78 14.90 -6.97
C LEU A 229 -3.07 14.48 -6.26
N ARG A 230 -4.21 15.13 -6.54
CA ARG A 230 -5.51 14.77 -5.98
C ARG A 230 -6.46 14.21 -7.02
N ARG A 231 -7.43 13.42 -6.58
CA ARG A 231 -8.61 13.09 -7.39
C ARG A 231 -9.43 14.37 -7.62
N PRO A 232 -9.81 14.69 -8.86
CA PRO A 232 -10.61 15.89 -9.14
C PRO A 232 -12.01 15.78 -8.53
N GLY A 233 -12.58 16.92 -8.12
CA GLY A 233 -13.98 17.01 -7.69
C GLY A 233 -14.26 16.67 -6.22
N LEU A 234 -13.23 16.40 -5.40
CA LEU A 234 -13.41 16.06 -3.98
C LEU A 234 -13.05 17.19 -3.00
N ASP A 235 -12.32 18.22 -3.45
CA ASP A 235 -11.80 19.30 -2.58
C ASP A 235 -12.90 20.01 -1.77
N SER A 236 -14.05 20.32 -2.38
CA SER A 236 -15.16 20.95 -1.68
C SER A 236 -15.79 20.03 -0.62
N ALA A 237 -15.89 18.73 -0.91
CA ALA A 237 -16.45 17.76 0.02
C ALA A 237 -15.49 17.50 1.21
N ILE A 238 -14.18 17.46 0.95
CA ILE A 238 -13.14 17.40 1.99
C ILE A 238 -13.20 18.66 2.86
N SER A 239 -13.28 19.85 2.26
CA SER A 239 -13.38 21.12 2.99
C SER A 239 -14.61 21.17 3.89
N ALA A 240 -15.77 20.76 3.36
CA ALA A 240 -17.02 20.69 4.13
C ALA A 240 -16.91 19.72 5.32
N LEU A 241 -16.26 18.56 5.14
CA LEU A 241 -16.01 17.62 6.25
C LEU A 241 -15.06 18.19 7.31
N LEU A 242 -14.03 18.93 6.90
CA LEU A 242 -13.11 19.60 7.82
C LEU A 242 -13.82 20.67 8.66
N GLU A 243 -14.77 21.41 8.07
CA GLU A 243 -15.59 22.41 8.76
C GLU A 243 -16.69 21.79 9.64
N ARG A 244 -17.18 20.59 9.28
CA ARG A 244 -18.19 19.86 10.03
C ARG A 244 -17.72 19.57 11.46
N ARG A 245 -18.48 20.00 12.47
CA ARG A 245 -18.23 19.64 13.87
C ARG A 245 -18.64 18.19 14.15
N ASN A 246 -17.84 17.48 14.95
CA ASN A 246 -18.22 16.18 15.48
C ASN A 246 -19.48 16.31 16.34
N ALA A 247 -20.39 15.35 16.22
CA ALA A 247 -21.52 15.24 17.14
C ALA A 247 -21.04 14.87 18.55
N SER A 248 -21.71 15.39 19.59
CA SER A 248 -21.42 15.05 20.99
C SER A 248 -21.84 13.62 21.36
N GLN A 249 -22.87 13.11 20.69
CA GLN A 249 -23.37 11.73 20.82
C GLN A 249 -23.48 11.12 19.41
N PRO A 250 -22.34 10.74 18.80
CA PRO A 250 -22.32 10.22 17.45
C PRO A 250 -22.98 8.84 17.38
N ALA A 251 -23.74 8.58 16.32
CA ALA A 251 -24.25 7.24 16.03
C ALA A 251 -23.29 6.46 15.12
N LEU A 252 -22.50 7.18 14.31
CA LEU A 252 -21.45 6.62 13.47
C LEU A 252 -20.11 7.28 13.87
N GLN A 253 -19.09 6.45 14.09
CA GLN A 253 -17.76 6.92 14.48
C GLN A 253 -16.68 6.25 13.66
N LEU A 254 -15.76 7.06 13.13
CA LEU A 254 -14.53 6.57 12.51
C LEU A 254 -13.36 6.92 13.44
N VAL A 255 -12.66 5.91 13.94
CA VAL A 255 -11.61 6.08 14.96
C VAL A 255 -10.34 5.38 14.52
N SER A 256 -9.19 5.91 14.94
CA SER A 256 -7.91 5.21 14.77
C SER A 256 -7.95 3.89 15.53
N ASP A 257 -7.46 2.83 14.91
CA ASP A 257 -7.39 1.51 15.54
C ASP A 257 -6.33 1.51 16.66
N ARG A 258 -6.81 1.53 17.89
CA ARG A 258 -6.01 1.49 19.13
C ARG A 258 -6.05 0.11 19.77
N ASN A 259 -6.42 -0.93 19.02
CA ASN A 259 -6.80 -2.25 19.51
C ASN A 259 -8.01 -2.24 20.46
N ASP A 260 -9.01 -1.39 20.17
CA ASP A 260 -10.20 -1.23 21.01
C ASP A 260 -11.05 -2.50 21.11
N THR A 261 -11.47 -2.91 22.29
CA THR A 261 -12.34 -4.08 22.52
C THR A 261 -13.83 -3.70 22.54
N PRO A 262 -14.74 -4.66 22.30
CA PRO A 262 -16.19 -4.42 22.41
C PRO A 262 -16.62 -3.82 23.76
N ASP A 263 -15.98 -4.22 24.86
CA ASP A 263 -16.29 -3.71 26.21
C ASP A 263 -16.02 -2.21 26.39
N GLN A 264 -15.09 -1.65 25.60
CA GLN A 264 -14.83 -0.20 25.58
C GLN A 264 -15.94 0.58 24.85
N TRP A 265 -16.79 -0.12 24.10
CA TRP A 265 -17.84 0.44 23.26
C TRP A 265 -19.21 -0.21 23.51
N PRO A 266 -19.74 -0.22 24.75
CA PRO A 266 -20.90 -1.03 25.15
C PRO A 266 -22.21 -0.68 24.42
N ASN A 267 -22.29 0.50 23.78
CA ASN A 267 -23.46 0.96 23.03
C ASN A 267 -23.26 0.94 21.50
N TYR A 268 -22.15 0.38 21.01
CA TYR A 268 -21.80 0.36 19.59
C TYR A 268 -21.39 -1.05 19.16
N GLN A 269 -21.63 -1.36 17.90
CA GLN A 269 -20.96 -2.50 17.28
C GLN A 269 -19.66 -2.04 16.61
N LEU A 270 -18.58 -2.78 16.86
CA LEU A 270 -17.31 -2.59 16.15
C LEU A 270 -17.40 -3.24 14.76
N LEU A 271 -17.25 -2.43 13.72
CA LEU A 271 -17.18 -2.90 12.33
C LEU A 271 -15.78 -2.71 11.79
N HIS A 272 -15.06 -3.83 11.67
CA HIS A 272 -13.71 -3.87 11.11
C HIS A 272 -13.75 -3.95 9.59
N THR A 273 -12.88 -3.19 8.92
CA THR A 273 -12.89 -3.07 7.45
C THR A 273 -11.60 -3.50 6.76
N GLY A 274 -10.62 -4.01 7.51
CA GLY A 274 -9.31 -4.37 7.00
C GLY A 274 -8.83 -5.75 7.38
N TYR A 275 -7.51 -5.92 7.40
CA TYR A 275 -6.85 -7.08 7.99
C TYR A 275 -7.28 -7.26 9.47
N LEU A 276 -7.49 -8.51 9.88
CA LEU A 276 -7.82 -8.88 11.25
C LEU A 276 -6.66 -9.62 11.90
N THR A 277 -6.25 -9.18 13.09
CA THR A 277 -5.34 -9.93 13.96
C THR A 277 -5.98 -11.26 14.39
N PRO A 278 -5.19 -12.27 14.83
CA PRO A 278 -5.74 -13.53 15.33
C PRO A 278 -6.79 -13.36 16.44
N GLU A 279 -6.59 -12.38 17.33
CA GLU A 279 -7.57 -12.03 18.37
C GLU A 279 -8.89 -11.54 17.77
N ARG A 280 -8.85 -10.61 16.80
CA ARG A 280 -10.05 -10.13 16.10
C ARG A 280 -10.76 -11.23 15.34
N GLN A 281 -10.02 -12.17 14.75
CA GLN A 281 -10.63 -13.33 14.09
C GLN A 281 -11.42 -14.18 15.08
N THR A 282 -10.94 -14.30 16.32
CA THR A 282 -11.63 -15.02 17.41
C THR A 282 -12.89 -14.27 17.85
N GLN A 283 -12.80 -12.95 18.05
CA GLN A 283 -13.96 -12.08 18.36
C GLN A 283 -15.03 -12.13 17.26
N LEU A 284 -14.61 -12.13 15.99
CA LEU A 284 -15.52 -12.27 14.85
C LEU A 284 -16.23 -13.63 14.86
N ALA A 285 -15.50 -14.71 15.14
CA ALA A 285 -16.07 -16.05 15.23
C ALA A 285 -17.06 -16.19 16.41
N ALA A 286 -16.84 -15.44 17.49
CA ALA A 286 -17.75 -15.35 18.64
C ALA A 286 -18.96 -14.42 18.41
N GLY A 287 -18.99 -13.66 17.30
CA GLY A 287 -20.07 -12.71 17.00
C GLY A 287 -20.00 -11.40 17.79
N GLU A 288 -18.87 -11.11 18.43
CA GLU A 288 -18.66 -9.91 19.26
C GLU A 288 -18.38 -8.66 18.42
N ILE A 289 -17.84 -8.85 17.22
CA ILE A 289 -17.57 -7.80 16.24
C ILE A 289 -18.14 -8.18 14.88
N SER A 290 -18.26 -7.20 13.99
CA SER A 290 -18.57 -7.43 12.58
C SER A 290 -17.36 -7.10 11.70
N TRP A 291 -17.33 -7.71 10.52
CA TRP A 291 -16.27 -7.47 9.55
C TRP A 291 -16.84 -7.36 8.13
N GLN A 292 -16.41 -6.32 7.42
CA GLN A 292 -16.67 -6.15 6.00
C GLN A 292 -15.53 -5.36 5.37
N ARG A 293 -14.77 -6.01 4.50
CA ARG A 293 -13.62 -5.41 3.82
C ARG A 293 -13.98 -4.07 3.15
N TRP A 294 -13.07 -3.11 3.24
CA TRP A 294 -12.91 -1.96 2.35
C TRP A 294 -11.63 -2.19 1.53
N ASN A 295 -11.76 -2.27 0.20
CA ASN A 295 -10.65 -2.53 -0.70
C ASN A 295 -9.66 -1.36 -0.70
N VAL A 296 -8.42 -1.66 -0.31
CA VAL A 296 -7.25 -0.77 -0.39
C VAL A 296 -6.03 -1.44 -1.01
N HIS A 297 -6.18 -2.66 -1.52
CA HIS A 297 -5.13 -3.39 -2.22
C HIS A 297 -5.61 -3.85 -3.59
N LEU A 298 -4.70 -4.33 -4.43
CA LEU A 298 -5.04 -4.90 -5.72
C LEU A 298 -5.91 -6.15 -5.54
N ARG A 299 -7.04 -6.18 -6.24
CA ARG A 299 -7.77 -7.43 -6.47
C ARG A 299 -6.98 -8.34 -7.39
N ALA A 300 -7.30 -9.62 -7.40
CA ALA A 300 -6.62 -10.59 -8.26
C ALA A 300 -6.67 -10.21 -9.75
N SER A 301 -7.79 -9.64 -10.23
CA SER A 301 -7.91 -9.11 -11.60
C SER A 301 -7.07 -7.84 -11.84
N HIS A 302 -6.97 -6.93 -10.86
CA HIS A 302 -6.12 -5.73 -10.98
C HIS A 302 -4.64 -6.09 -11.06
N LEU A 303 -4.18 -7.07 -10.27
CA LEU A 303 -2.80 -7.54 -10.32
C LEU A 303 -2.45 -8.05 -11.73
N VAL A 304 -3.33 -8.88 -12.32
CA VAL A 304 -3.14 -9.37 -13.70
C VAL A 304 -3.14 -8.23 -14.70
N ALA A 305 -4.09 -7.28 -14.60
CA ALA A 305 -4.15 -6.12 -15.46
C ALA A 305 -2.89 -5.25 -15.37
N LEU A 306 -2.35 -5.06 -14.15
CA LEU A 306 -1.10 -4.33 -13.94
C LEU A 306 0.10 -5.07 -14.55
N ALA A 307 0.19 -6.39 -14.36
CA ALA A 307 1.22 -7.20 -14.99
C ALA A 307 1.17 -7.12 -16.53
N ASP A 308 -0.03 -7.08 -17.12
CA ASP A 308 -0.23 -6.94 -18.56
C ASP A 308 0.16 -5.54 -19.06
N GLN A 309 -0.25 -4.49 -18.34
CA GLN A 309 0.11 -3.10 -18.65
C GLN A 309 1.63 -2.88 -18.62
N LEU A 310 2.31 -3.48 -17.63
CA LEU A 310 3.77 -3.46 -17.51
C LEU A 310 4.46 -4.28 -18.60
N ARG A 311 3.73 -5.16 -19.31
CA ARG A 311 4.29 -6.18 -20.21
C ARG A 311 5.28 -7.09 -19.48
N ALA A 312 4.98 -7.40 -18.23
CA ALA A 312 5.85 -8.16 -17.35
C ALA A 312 6.02 -9.59 -17.89
N THR A 313 7.26 -10.08 -17.87
CA THR A 313 7.64 -11.46 -18.20
C THR A 313 7.99 -12.27 -16.96
N GLN A 314 8.27 -11.58 -15.85
CA GLN A 314 8.47 -12.13 -14.52
C GLN A 314 7.56 -11.37 -13.55
N VAL A 315 6.71 -12.08 -12.82
CA VAL A 315 5.77 -11.50 -11.86
C VAL A 315 5.88 -12.25 -10.55
N VAL A 316 6.13 -11.52 -9.47
CA VAL A 316 6.12 -12.00 -8.10
C VAL A 316 4.91 -11.41 -7.37
N PRO A 317 3.90 -12.22 -7.03
CA PRO A 317 2.86 -11.83 -6.08
C PRO A 317 3.45 -11.78 -4.66
N LEU A 318 3.52 -10.60 -4.07
CA LEU A 318 4.00 -10.37 -2.70
C LEU A 318 2.84 -10.37 -1.70
N PHE A 319 3.15 -10.63 -0.43
CA PHE A 319 2.23 -10.56 0.71
C PHE A 319 1.04 -11.55 0.64
N THR A 320 1.20 -12.63 -0.12
CA THR A 320 0.20 -13.70 -0.29
C THR A 320 0.81 -15.07 -0.03
N PRO A 321 0.02 -16.03 0.48
CA PRO A 321 0.37 -17.44 0.45
C PRO A 321 0.69 -17.92 -0.97
N LEU A 322 1.84 -18.58 -1.13
CA LEU A 322 2.28 -19.21 -2.40
C LEU A 322 2.34 -20.74 -2.29
N THR A 323 1.39 -21.31 -1.54
CA THR A 323 1.24 -22.75 -1.34
C THR A 323 -0.18 -23.22 -1.71
N GLY A 324 -0.34 -24.54 -1.87
CA GLY A 324 -1.65 -25.19 -2.03
C GLY A 324 -2.56 -24.58 -3.12
N HIS A 325 -3.81 -24.30 -2.73
CA HIS A 325 -4.82 -23.72 -3.62
C HIS A 325 -4.42 -22.31 -4.11
N CYS A 326 -3.80 -21.50 -3.25
CA CYS A 326 -3.38 -20.14 -3.62
C CYS A 326 -2.36 -20.16 -4.75
N LEU A 327 -1.33 -21.01 -4.66
CA LEU A 327 -0.34 -21.19 -5.73
C LEU A 327 -0.97 -21.67 -7.03
N SER A 328 -1.92 -22.60 -6.95
CA SER A 328 -2.60 -23.15 -8.13
C SER A 328 -3.37 -22.07 -8.89
N LYS A 329 -4.04 -21.17 -8.17
CA LYS A 329 -4.73 -20.01 -8.78
C LYS A 329 -3.76 -19.00 -9.38
N TRP A 330 -2.62 -18.72 -8.74
CA TRP A 330 -1.62 -17.84 -9.32
C TRP A 330 -0.99 -18.43 -10.59
N ARG A 331 -0.73 -19.74 -10.63
CA ARG A 331 -0.28 -20.44 -11.85
C ARG A 331 -1.30 -20.31 -12.98
N GLN A 332 -2.59 -20.42 -12.67
CA GLN A 332 -3.66 -20.24 -13.67
C GLN A 332 -3.70 -18.80 -14.22
N ARG A 333 -3.55 -17.79 -13.35
CA ARG A 333 -3.67 -16.37 -13.73
C ARG A 333 -2.42 -15.82 -14.44
N LEU A 334 -1.23 -16.19 -13.97
CA LEU A 334 0.04 -15.61 -14.43
C LEU A 334 0.83 -16.53 -15.37
N GLY A 335 0.51 -17.82 -15.42
CA GLY A 335 1.14 -18.79 -16.30
C GLY A 335 2.65 -18.82 -16.12
N GLN A 336 3.37 -18.76 -17.25
CA GLN A 336 4.84 -18.78 -17.28
C GLN A 336 5.51 -17.54 -16.68
N ARG A 337 4.76 -16.47 -16.40
CA ARG A 337 5.30 -15.25 -15.79
C ARG A 337 5.53 -15.39 -14.29
N LEU A 338 4.80 -16.29 -13.63
CA LEU A 338 4.87 -16.45 -12.18
C LEU A 338 6.30 -16.80 -11.72
N ARG A 339 6.78 -16.10 -10.70
CA ARG A 339 8.03 -16.39 -10.00
C ARG A 339 7.74 -16.54 -8.51
N ILE A 340 8.35 -17.57 -7.90
CA ILE A 340 8.15 -17.94 -6.49
C ILE A 340 9.49 -18.20 -5.77
N HIS A 341 10.60 -17.82 -6.40
CA HIS A 341 11.94 -17.98 -5.83
C HIS A 341 12.36 -16.70 -5.12
N ARG A 342 13.11 -16.84 -4.02
CA ARG A 342 13.61 -15.69 -3.24
C ARG A 342 14.62 -14.85 -4.00
N THR A 343 15.37 -15.45 -4.92
CA THR A 343 16.32 -14.71 -5.78
C THR A 343 15.83 -14.80 -7.21
N LEU A 344 15.75 -13.66 -7.88
CA LEU A 344 15.45 -13.55 -9.30
C LEU A 344 16.67 -12.97 -10.02
N GLU A 345 17.14 -13.68 -11.03
CA GLU A 345 18.12 -13.14 -11.97
C GLU A 345 17.39 -12.33 -13.05
N ILE A 346 17.83 -11.09 -13.22
CA ILE A 346 17.30 -10.18 -14.23
C ILE A 346 18.18 -10.29 -15.47
N GLN A 347 17.63 -10.92 -16.50
CA GLN A 347 18.36 -11.12 -17.75
C GLN A 347 18.57 -9.79 -18.47
N PRO A 348 19.80 -9.49 -18.94
CA PRO A 348 20.10 -8.27 -19.66
C PRO A 348 19.13 -8.08 -20.83
N HIS A 349 18.54 -6.89 -20.93
CA HIS A 349 17.70 -6.56 -22.06
C HIS A 349 18.56 -6.13 -23.23
N THR A 350 18.87 -7.06 -24.14
CA THR A 350 19.44 -6.75 -25.45
C THR A 350 18.36 -6.12 -26.33
N ALA A 351 18.12 -4.82 -26.16
CA ALA A 351 17.38 -4.07 -27.17
C ALA A 351 18.19 -4.14 -28.47
N THR A 352 17.75 -4.94 -29.44
CA THR A 352 18.18 -4.77 -30.82
C THR A 352 17.75 -3.38 -31.24
N ARG A 353 18.69 -2.42 -31.24
CA ARG A 353 18.48 -1.13 -31.92
C ARG A 353 18.06 -1.47 -33.36
N PRO A 354 16.93 -0.97 -33.87
CA PRO A 354 16.65 -1.10 -35.29
C PRO A 354 17.78 -0.40 -36.01
N THR A 355 18.59 -1.14 -36.76
CA THR A 355 19.49 -0.56 -37.74
C THR A 355 18.61 0.14 -38.75
N ALA A 356 18.54 1.47 -38.65
CA ALA A 356 18.02 2.31 -39.70
C ALA A 356 18.90 2.08 -40.93
N HIS A 357 18.45 1.20 -41.83
CA HIS A 357 18.99 1.15 -43.17
C HIS A 357 18.59 2.45 -43.87
N LEU A 358 19.47 3.44 -43.81
CA LEU A 358 19.53 4.51 -44.79
C LEU A 358 19.76 3.83 -46.15
N THR A 359 18.69 3.72 -46.93
CA THR A 359 18.80 3.46 -48.37
C THR A 359 19.11 4.80 -49.01
N VAL A 360 20.26 4.86 -49.68
CA VAL A 360 20.77 6.00 -50.46
C VAL A 360 19.91 6.25 -51.69
#